data_AF-A0A7V5PHF9-F1
#
_entry.id   AF-A0A7V5PHF9-F1
#
_cell.length_a   1.000
_cell.length_b   1.000
_cell.length_c   1.000
_cell.angle_alpha   90.00
_cell.angle_beta   90.00
_cell.angle_gamma   90.00
#
_symmetry.space_group_name_H-M   'P 1'
#
loop_
_entity.id
_entity.type
_entity.pdbx_description
1 polymer ?
#
loop_
_entity_poly.entity_id
_entity_poly.type
_entity_poly.pdbx_seq_one_letter_code
_entity_poly.pdbx_strand_id
1 'polypeptide(L)'
;MKADGLYRRVHEALMCAEPDEKCRLTETLRADWAAGVLSREATDQPPVRRIEAPGRPERPELVPPQQVPRRRLGTEAGRAVL
;
A
#
# COMPACT_ATOMS: atom_id res chain seq x y z
N MET A 1 4.97 -26.21 4.69
CA MET A 1 4.26 -24.93 4.81
C MET A 1 4.20 -24.33 3.41
N LYS A 2 3.01 -24.12 2.82
CA LYS A 2 2.92 -23.53 1.48
C LYS A 2 3.38 -22.07 1.59
N ALA A 3 4.39 -21.68 0.82
CA ALA A 3 4.82 -20.30 0.77
C ALA A 3 3.67 -19.45 0.24
N ASP A 4 3.32 -18.40 0.97
CA ASP A 4 2.24 -17.50 0.57
C ASP A 4 2.68 -16.70 -0.67
N GLY A 5 1.74 -16.46 -1.58
CA GLY A 5 2.05 -15.89 -2.90
C GLY A 5 2.33 -14.39 -2.81
N LEU A 6 3.55 -13.98 -3.16
CA LEU A 6 3.97 -12.56 -3.15
C LEU A 6 2.96 -11.68 -3.90
N TYR A 7 2.61 -12.05 -5.13
CA TYR A 7 1.78 -11.22 -6.01
C TYR A 7 0.34 -11.07 -5.51
N ARG A 8 -0.18 -12.08 -4.80
CA ARG A 8 -1.50 -12.00 -4.16
C ARG A 8 -1.51 -10.90 -3.10
N ARG A 9 -0.50 -10.88 -2.21
CA ARG A 9 -0.39 -9.89 -1.12
C ARG A 9 -0.05 -8.49 -1.64
N VAL A 10 0.77 -8.40 -2.69
CA VAL A 10 1.02 -7.13 -3.39
C VAL A 10 -0.27 -6.56 -3.96
N HIS A 11 -1.06 -7.39 -4.65
CA HIS A 11 -2.34 -6.95 -5.21
C HIS A 11 -3.31 -6.49 -4.12
N GLU A 12 -3.40 -7.22 -3.01
CA GLU A 12 -4.23 -6.86 -1.84
C GLU A 12 -3.84 -5.50 -1.27
N ALA A 13 -2.55 -5.27 -1.01
CA ALA A 13 -2.06 -3.98 -0.51
C ALA A 13 -2.30 -2.83 -1.50
N LEU A 14 -2.08 -3.06 -2.80
CA LEU A 14 -2.30 -2.05 -3.84
C LEU A 14 -3.76 -1.64 -3.98
N MET A 15 -4.68 -2.62 -3.92
CA MET A 15 -6.11 -2.40 -4.09
C MET A 15 -6.83 -1.96 -2.81
N CYS A 16 -6.16 -1.99 -1.65
CA CYS A 16 -6.72 -1.49 -0.40
C CYS A 16 -6.99 0.02 -0.47
N ALA A 17 -8.24 0.41 -0.24
CA ALA A 17 -8.71 1.80 -0.28
C ALA A 17 -8.58 2.53 1.06
N GLU A 18 -8.54 1.79 2.19
CA GLU A 18 -8.37 2.37 3.51
C GLU A 18 -6.89 2.69 3.77
N PRO A 19 -6.51 3.96 4.03
CA PRO A 19 -5.11 4.35 4.16
C PRO A 19 -4.35 3.60 5.25
N ASP A 20 -4.92 3.50 6.46
CA ASP A 20 -4.26 2.87 7.60
C ASP A 20 -4.06 1.37 7.35
N GLU A 21 -5.07 0.72 6.78
CA GLU A 21 -5.00 -0.69 6.41
C GLU A 21 -4.00 -0.93 5.28
N LYS A 22 -3.94 -0.05 4.27
CA LYS A 22 -2.93 -0.11 3.21
C LYS A 22 -1.51 0.00 3.78
N CYS A 23 -1.28 0.91 4.73
CA CYS A 23 0.01 1.04 5.43
C CYS A 23 0.35 -0.27 6.15
N ARG A 24 -0.56 -0.80 6.96
CA ARG A 24 -0.38 -2.06 7.71
C ARG A 24 -0.07 -3.25 6.79
N LEU A 25 -0.81 -3.39 5.69
CA LEU A 25 -0.60 -4.45 4.70
C LEU A 25 0.77 -4.32 4.03
N THR A 26 1.19 -3.10 3.71
CA THR A 26 2.49 -2.82 3.07
C THR A 26 3.66 -3.11 4.00
N GLU A 27 3.56 -2.72 5.27
CA GLU A 27 4.56 -3.03 6.30
C GLU A 27 4.69 -4.53 6.52
N THR A 28 3.56 -5.23 6.65
CA THR A 28 3.54 -6.70 6.80
C THR A 28 4.15 -7.39 5.58
N LEU A 29 3.76 -6.99 4.36
CA LEU A 29 4.33 -7.50 3.11
C LEU A 29 5.85 -7.31 3.09
N ARG A 30 6.34 -6.13 3.47
CA ARG A 30 7.77 -5.80 3.48
C ARG A 30 8.54 -6.66 4.48
N ALA A 31 8.00 -6.88 5.67
CA ALA A 31 8.59 -7.70 6.71
C ALA A 31 8.64 -9.18 6.28
N ASP A 32 7.52 -9.73 5.78
CA ASP A 32 7.43 -11.11 5.32
C ASP A 32 8.36 -11.39 4.12
N TRP A 33 8.50 -10.40 3.23
CA TRP A 33 9.48 -10.46 2.14
C TRP A 33 10.92 -10.47 2.66
N ALA A 34 11.25 -9.61 3.63
CA ALA A 34 12.59 -9.57 4.24
C ALA A 34 12.94 -10.89 4.94
N ALA A 35 11.93 -11.53 5.55
CA ALA A 35 12.08 -12.80 6.25
C ALA A 35 12.09 -14.04 5.32
N GLY A 36 11.92 -13.86 4.00
CA GLY A 36 11.90 -14.97 3.04
C GLY A 36 10.68 -15.87 3.13
N VAL A 37 9.58 -15.39 3.72
CA VAL A 37 8.34 -16.16 3.94
C VAL A 37 7.46 -16.19 2.67
N LEU A 38 7.63 -15.21 1.79
CA LEU A 38 6.87 -15.08 0.54
C LEU A 38 7.65 -15.66 -0.64
N SER A 39 6.93 -16.33 -1.54
CA SER A 39 7.51 -16.85 -2.79
C SER A 39 6.91 -16.17 -4.02
N ARG A 40 7.78 -15.94 -5.02
CA ARG A 40 7.37 -15.52 -6.37
C ARG A 40 6.80 -16.68 -7.19
N GLU A 41 7.11 -17.92 -6.80
CA GLU A 41 6.78 -19.16 -7.51
C GLU A 41 5.69 -19.95 -6.76
N ALA A 42 4.88 -19.26 -5.94
CA ALA A 42 3.80 -19.91 -5.21
C ALA A 42 2.87 -20.66 -6.18
N THR A 43 2.46 -21.87 -5.79
CA THR A 43 1.64 -22.78 -6.60
C THR A 43 0.25 -22.19 -6.90
N ASP A 44 -0.23 -21.29 -6.03
CA ASP A 44 -1.52 -20.60 -6.16
C ASP A 44 -1.31 -19.15 -6.63
N GLN A 45 -0.64 -19.00 -7.78
CA GLN A 45 -0.46 -17.69 -8.39
C GLN A 45 -1.76 -17.25 -9.05
N PRO A 46 -2.32 -16.09 -8.67
CA PRO A 46 -3.44 -15.54 -9.40
C PRO A 46 -3.00 -15.21 -10.84
N PRO A 47 -3.93 -15.25 -11.83
CA PRO A 47 -3.64 -14.77 -13.16
C PRO A 47 -3.14 -13.32 -13.10
N VAL A 48 -2.33 -12.91 -14.08
CA VAL A 48 -1.86 -11.52 -14.18
C VAL A 48 -3.08 -10.59 -14.21
N ARG A 49 -3.22 -9.76 -13.17
CA ARG A 49 -4.30 -8.77 -13.06
C ARG A 49 -3.78 -7.42 -13.49
N ARG A 50 -4.53 -6.73 -14.36
CA ARG A 50 -4.29 -5.34 -14.69
C ARG A 50 -4.69 -4.46 -13.50
N ILE A 51 -3.84 -3.50 -13.15
CA ILE A 51 -4.14 -2.48 -12.13
C ILE A 51 -4.64 -1.25 -12.88
N GLU A 52 -5.94 -0.99 -12.88
CA GLU A 52 -6.52 0.18 -13.54
C GLU A 52 -6.42 1.43 -12.66
N ALA A 53 -6.82 1.31 -11.40
CA ALA A 53 -6.65 2.34 -10.38
C ALA A 53 -6.31 1.69 -9.03
N PRO A 54 -5.15 2.00 -8.41
CA PRO A 54 -4.81 1.45 -7.10
C PRO A 54 -5.71 2.05 -6.02
N GLY A 55 -6.10 1.21 -5.05
CA GLY A 55 -7.10 1.45 -4.00
C GLY A 55 -7.26 2.91 -3.60
N ARG A 56 -8.30 3.52 -4.20
CA ARG A 56 -8.64 4.94 -4.03
C ARG A 56 -9.59 5.06 -2.83
N PRO A 57 -9.25 5.85 -1.80
CA PRO A 57 -10.18 6.13 -0.72
C PRO A 57 -11.48 6.75 -1.27
N GLU A 58 -12.63 6.31 -0.75
CA GLU A 58 -13.94 6.71 -1.29
C GLU A 58 -14.16 8.22 -1.22
N ARG A 59 -13.78 8.85 -0.11
CA ARG A 59 -13.88 10.30 0.03
C ARG A 59 -12.86 10.84 1.04
N PRO A 60 -11.83 11.59 0.60
CA PRO A 60 -11.01 12.32 1.56
C PRO A 60 -11.89 13.34 2.30
N GLU A 61 -11.61 13.54 3.58
CA GLU A 61 -12.28 14.56 4.37
C GLU A 61 -12.01 15.94 3.76
N LEU A 62 -13.08 16.66 3.42
CA LEU A 62 -12.98 18.01 2.89
C LEU A 62 -12.91 19.00 4.05
N VAL A 63 -11.72 19.55 4.26
CA VAL A 63 -11.52 20.66 5.20
C VAL A 63 -11.56 22.00 4.46
N PRO A 64 -12.05 23.09 5.09
CA PRO A 64 -11.95 24.44 4.54
C PRO A 64 -10.52 24.77 4.10
N PRO A 65 -10.31 25.55 3.02
CA PRO A 65 -8.97 25.86 2.50
C PRO A 65 -8.00 26.43 3.56
N GLN A 66 -8.52 27.17 4.53
CA GLN A 66 -7.73 27.75 5.62
C GLN A 66 -7.29 26.71 6.68
N GLN A 67 -7.96 25.57 6.72
CA GLN A 67 -7.69 24.45 7.63
C GLN A 67 -6.88 23.33 6.98
N VAL A 68 -6.66 23.38 5.66
CA VAL A 68 -5.71 22.48 4.99
C VAL A 68 -4.33 22.71 5.62
N PRO A 69 -3.73 21.69 6.27
CA PRO A 69 -2.44 21.87 6.92
C PRO A 69 -1.39 22.35 5.91
N ARG A 70 -0.77 23.50 6.17
CA ARG A 70 0.29 24.05 5.32
C ARG A 70 1.52 23.15 5.40
N ARG A 71 1.77 22.40 4.33
CA ARG A 71 2.98 21.58 4.18
C ARG A 71 4.12 22.46 3.66
N ARG A 72 4.97 22.96 4.56
CA ARG A 72 6.18 23.70 4.18
C ARG A 72 7.24 22.70 3.72
N LEU A 73 7.73 22.83 2.49
CA LEU A 73 8.81 22.00 1.92
C LEU A 73 10.13 22.03 2.74
N GLY A 74 10.27 22.98 3.66
CA GLY A 74 11.43 23.07 4.57
C GLY A 74 11.40 22.09 5.75
N THR A 75 10.30 21.39 6.03
CA THR A 75 10.23 20.42 7.13
C THR A 75 10.42 18.99 6.63
N GLU A 76 10.83 18.07 7.51
CA GLU A 76 10.94 16.64 7.19
C GLU A 76 9.60 16.06 6.71
N ALA A 77 8.51 16.40 7.41
CA ALA A 77 7.14 16.06 7.01
C ALA A 77 6.74 16.66 5.65
N GLY A 78 7.30 17.80 5.27
CA GLY A 78 7.08 18.42 3.94
C GLY A 78 7.91 17.79 2.82
N ARG A 79 9.03 17.12 3.14
CA ARG A 79 9.94 16.47 2.18
C ARG A 79 9.56 15.03 1.84
N ALA A 80 8.79 14.35 2.71
CA ALA A 80 8.36 12.96 2.53
C ALA A 80 7.31 12.73 1.40
N VAL A 81 7.20 13.65 0.43
CA VAL A 81 6.20 13.62 -0.66
C VAL A 81 6.86 13.54 -2.06
N LEU A 82 8.21 13.49 -2.16
CA LEU A 82 8.92 13.25 -3.43
C LEU A 82 9.10 11.76 -3.71
#